data_AF-A0A7Y3GPJ4-F1
#
_entry.id   AF-A0A7Y3GPJ4-F1
#
_cell.length_a   1.000
_cell.length_b   1.000
_cell.length_c   1.000
_cell.angle_alpha   90.00
_cell.angle_beta   90.00
_cell.angle_gamma   90.00
#
_symmetry.space_group_name_H-M   'P 1'
#
loop_
_entity.id
_entity.type
_entity.pdbx_description
1 polymer ?
#
loop_
_entity_poly.entity_id
_entity_poly.type
_entity_poly.pdbx_seq_one_letter_code
_entity_poly.pdbx_strand_id
1 'polypeptide(L)'
;MNFQKTIFYNFSIISFSLLLSGIVYAQSPGQIYSPASPTPNPMDPNGDGWISASGSIFTGGHELPEFEIPFLVVPQLSVEVDGDLQTGSSCAASEIVSDDLTGSAGGYYYISDPDGTPDNGDEVMIFRLRIARQANGAFGYSFLFDTDFAFGAADSNSIAGNPGFEIEVIYGSGNNNDVLVENVDGTTSGTNIGTYSTATNSQRSDALNNYSGCNTDPIFIDWFVPLSDIGITTTQNFRLSVATASSPSSALGGSASDILGVNGDLISSDDDQFAASIYASSDIDGDGIVDSVDLDDDNDGILDSVESGGTDPSADSDSDGVPDYLDPDYSGYTDTNNDGVNDNFDTDLDGIADHLDTDADGDGCNDVLEAGFTESSSIAGELEGTGYDASGLVTGGSDGYTGTNSEVTDPGVSSACSASDTDGDGIDDASDSAPNDPCDPVQPAGYTGYDATNPIWAAADCDGDGVINGD
;
A
#
# COMPACT_ATOMS: atom_id res chain seq x y z
N MET A 1 -46.59 -55.73 77.34
CA MET A 1 -46.23 -56.18 75.99
C MET A 1 -45.88 -54.95 75.17
N ASN A 2 -44.61 -54.85 74.80
CA ASN A 2 -43.96 -54.06 73.75
C ASN A 2 -44.40 -52.62 73.43
N PHE A 3 -43.46 -51.71 73.73
CA PHE A 3 -43.22 -50.41 73.14
C PHE A 3 -43.12 -50.46 71.60
N GLN A 4 -43.60 -49.42 70.89
CA GLN A 4 -42.72 -48.37 70.36
C GLN A 4 -43.49 -47.20 69.74
N LYS A 5 -42.94 -46.00 69.95
CA LYS A 5 -43.41 -44.69 69.51
C LYS A 5 -42.93 -44.40 68.08
N THR A 6 -43.79 -43.72 67.33
CA THR A 6 -43.55 -43.08 66.04
C THR A 6 -42.32 -42.17 66.07
N ILE A 7 -41.40 -42.34 65.11
CA ILE A 7 -40.34 -41.37 64.77
C ILE A 7 -40.42 -41.11 63.27
N PHE A 8 -40.71 -39.86 62.91
CA PHE A 8 -40.54 -39.33 61.57
C PHE A 8 -39.04 -39.16 61.30
N TYR A 9 -38.52 -39.75 60.21
CA TYR A 9 -37.20 -39.43 59.67
C TYR A 9 -37.36 -38.69 58.34
N ASN A 10 -36.95 -37.41 58.34
CA ASN A 10 -36.68 -36.63 57.14
C ASN A 10 -35.44 -37.23 56.44
N PHE A 11 -35.61 -37.72 55.21
CA PHE A 11 -34.49 -37.97 54.31
C PHE A 11 -34.26 -36.69 53.50
N SER A 12 -33.33 -35.84 53.95
CA SER A 12 -32.77 -34.79 53.09
C SER A 12 -31.82 -35.47 52.10
N ILE A 13 -32.22 -35.51 50.83
CA ILE A 13 -31.32 -35.84 49.72
C ILE A 13 -30.40 -34.63 49.56
N ILE A 14 -29.14 -34.77 50.00
CA ILE A 14 -28.08 -33.82 49.70
C ILE A 14 -27.72 -34.03 48.23
N SER A 15 -28.25 -33.18 47.35
CA SER A 15 -27.85 -33.10 45.96
C SER A 15 -26.44 -32.51 45.93
N PHE A 16 -25.43 -33.35 45.69
CA PHE A 16 -24.06 -32.90 45.48
C PHE A 16 -23.97 -32.38 44.04
N SER A 17 -24.31 -31.11 43.85
CA SER A 17 -24.07 -30.40 42.59
C SER A 17 -22.56 -30.33 42.39
N LEU A 18 -22.05 -31.11 41.43
CA LEU A 18 -20.71 -30.92 40.91
C LEU A 18 -20.70 -29.54 40.23
N LEU A 19 -20.25 -28.52 40.94
CA LEU A 19 -19.87 -27.25 40.34
C LEU A 19 -18.65 -27.55 39.48
N LEU A 20 -18.89 -27.83 38.20
CA LEU A 20 -17.87 -27.75 37.18
C LEU A 20 -17.52 -26.26 37.10
N SER A 21 -16.55 -25.83 37.88
CA SER A 21 -15.90 -24.54 37.72
C SER A 21 -15.20 -24.58 36.37
N GLY A 22 -15.95 -24.22 35.32
CA GLY A 22 -15.34 -23.80 34.07
C GLY A 22 -14.44 -22.63 34.42
N ILE A 23 -13.15 -22.81 34.27
CA ILE A 23 -12.21 -21.70 34.25
C ILE A 23 -12.59 -20.93 32.98
N VAL A 24 -13.23 -19.78 33.16
CA VAL A 24 -13.31 -18.80 32.09
C VAL A 24 -11.89 -18.25 32.02
N TYR A 25 -11.14 -18.63 30.98
CA TYR A 25 -9.88 -17.96 30.69
C TYR A 25 -10.23 -16.51 30.38
N ALA A 26 -9.78 -15.59 31.23
CA ALA A 26 -9.77 -14.19 30.87
C ALA A 26 -8.81 -14.06 29.67
N GLN A 27 -9.24 -13.38 28.62
CA GLN A 27 -8.40 -13.06 27.48
C GLN A 27 -7.12 -12.40 27.98
N SER A 28 -5.99 -12.86 27.47
CA SER A 28 -4.69 -12.26 27.76
C SER A 28 -4.17 -11.76 26.43
N PRO A 29 -4.29 -10.45 26.14
CA PRO A 29 -3.79 -9.85 24.90
C PRO A 29 -2.40 -10.39 24.52
N GLY A 30 -2.25 -10.81 23.27
CA GLY A 30 -1.05 -11.47 22.75
C GLY A 30 -1.00 -12.99 22.92
N GLN A 31 -1.93 -13.61 23.65
CA GLN A 31 -1.94 -15.08 23.84
C GLN A 31 -2.53 -15.80 22.63
N ILE A 32 -1.83 -16.83 22.14
CA ILE A 32 -2.34 -17.72 21.09
C ILE A 32 -3.32 -18.73 21.73
N TYR A 33 -4.60 -18.66 21.37
CA TYR A 33 -5.65 -19.56 21.88
C TYR A 33 -6.08 -20.64 20.88
N SER A 34 -5.74 -20.45 19.59
CA SER A 34 -6.00 -21.42 18.53
C SER A 34 -4.70 -21.62 17.74
N PRO A 35 -3.73 -22.38 18.24
CA PRO A 35 -2.41 -22.49 17.63
C PRO A 35 -2.43 -23.32 16.34
N ALA A 36 -1.56 -22.96 15.40
CA ALA A 36 -1.17 -23.83 14.30
C ALA A 36 -0.20 -24.92 14.80
N SER A 37 -0.08 -26.05 14.10
CA SER A 37 0.96 -27.05 14.40
C SER A 37 1.84 -27.49 13.21
N PRO A 38 2.34 -26.56 12.38
CA PRO A 38 3.40 -26.86 11.42
C PRO A 38 4.75 -27.06 12.13
N THR A 39 5.76 -27.56 11.42
CA THR A 39 7.12 -27.72 11.97
C THR A 39 8.15 -27.37 10.90
N PRO A 40 8.87 -26.24 11.01
CA PRO A 40 8.76 -25.18 12.03
C PRO A 40 7.43 -24.39 11.94
N ASN A 41 7.07 -23.62 12.99
CA ASN A 41 5.93 -22.69 12.96
C ASN A 41 6.40 -21.26 12.69
N PRO A 42 6.15 -20.71 11.49
CA PRO A 42 6.58 -19.35 11.17
C PRO A 42 5.80 -18.28 11.95
N MET A 43 4.61 -18.59 12.46
CA MET A 43 3.74 -17.65 13.18
C MET A 43 3.96 -17.63 14.71
N ASP A 44 4.81 -18.52 15.23
CA ASP A 44 5.26 -18.56 16.64
C ASP A 44 6.75 -18.97 16.66
N PRO A 45 7.66 -18.07 16.23
CA PRO A 45 9.07 -18.40 16.02
C PRO A 45 9.80 -18.92 17.27
N ASN A 46 9.48 -18.40 18.46
CA ASN A 46 10.08 -18.84 19.72
C ASN A 46 9.35 -20.03 20.38
N GLY A 47 8.13 -20.36 19.94
CA GLY A 47 7.35 -21.51 20.39
C GLY A 47 6.80 -21.37 21.81
N ASP A 48 6.61 -20.15 22.31
CA ASP A 48 6.16 -19.88 23.67
C ASP A 48 4.63 -19.70 23.79
N GLY A 49 3.93 -19.68 22.66
CA GLY A 49 2.47 -19.54 22.59
C GLY A 49 1.97 -18.10 22.70
N TRP A 50 2.82 -17.11 22.49
CA TRP A 50 2.48 -15.70 22.45
C TRP A 50 2.89 -15.08 21.11
N ILE A 51 2.09 -14.15 20.61
CA ILE A 51 2.47 -13.33 19.45
C ILE A 51 3.32 -12.12 19.84
N SER A 52 3.60 -11.95 21.14
CA SER A 52 4.43 -10.87 21.65
C SER A 52 5.90 -11.28 21.72
N ALA A 53 6.83 -10.39 21.34
CA ALA A 53 8.27 -10.60 21.50
C ALA A 53 8.70 -10.84 22.96
N SER A 54 7.89 -10.39 23.93
CA SER A 54 8.15 -10.54 25.36
C SER A 54 7.81 -11.93 25.93
N GLY A 55 7.05 -12.74 25.18
CA GLY A 55 6.46 -13.99 25.68
C GLY A 55 5.41 -13.79 26.78
N SER A 56 4.70 -12.66 26.75
CA SER A 56 3.73 -12.29 27.78
C SER A 56 2.63 -11.37 27.25
N ILE A 57 1.77 -10.87 28.14
CA ILE A 57 0.69 -9.95 27.75
C ILE A 57 1.25 -8.66 27.14
N PHE A 58 0.56 -8.05 26.16
CA PHE A 58 0.87 -6.70 25.70
C PHE A 58 0.83 -5.68 26.85
N THR A 59 1.77 -4.73 26.84
CA THR A 59 2.01 -3.77 27.94
C THR A 59 2.10 -2.30 27.49
N GLY A 60 2.30 -2.06 26.20
CA GLY A 60 2.62 -0.76 25.59
C GLY A 60 1.42 0.09 25.20
N GLY A 61 0.19 -0.41 25.39
CA GLY A 61 -1.01 0.29 24.93
C GLY A 61 -1.27 0.17 23.42
N HIS A 62 -0.29 -0.32 22.66
CA HIS A 62 -0.35 -0.60 21.23
C HIS A 62 0.45 -1.85 20.91
N GLU A 63 0.08 -2.53 19.83
CA GLU A 63 0.44 -3.93 19.65
C GLU A 63 1.61 -4.11 18.68
N LEU A 64 1.70 -3.28 17.63
CA LEU A 64 2.68 -3.38 16.55
C LEU A 64 4.15 -3.47 17.05
N PRO A 65 4.64 -2.61 17.97
CA PRO A 65 6.02 -2.69 18.45
C PRO A 65 6.28 -3.87 19.39
N GLU A 66 5.23 -4.52 19.87
CA GLU A 66 5.31 -5.65 20.79
C GLU A 66 5.22 -7.00 20.07
N PHE A 67 4.88 -7.04 18.77
CA PHE A 67 4.82 -8.27 17.99
C PHE A 67 6.19 -8.97 17.93
N GLU A 68 6.18 -10.30 18.00
CA GLU A 68 7.38 -11.11 17.81
C GLU A 68 7.88 -11.10 16.36
N ILE A 69 6.95 -11.10 15.41
CA ILE A 69 7.23 -11.00 13.98
C ILE A 69 7.25 -9.51 13.64
N PRO A 70 8.29 -9.01 12.95
CA PRO A 70 8.42 -7.61 12.55
C PRO A 70 7.52 -7.34 11.34
N PHE A 71 6.21 -7.36 11.57
CA PHE A 71 5.20 -7.13 10.55
C PHE A 71 5.33 -5.74 9.92
N LEU A 72 5.15 -5.70 8.60
CA LEU A 72 4.81 -4.50 7.87
C LEU A 72 3.30 -4.28 7.94
N VAL A 73 2.88 -3.03 8.02
CA VAL A 73 1.47 -2.65 8.02
C VAL A 73 0.99 -2.65 6.57
N VAL A 74 -0.23 -3.16 6.33
CA VAL A 74 -0.89 -2.92 5.04
C VAL A 74 -1.32 -1.47 5.04
N PRO A 75 -0.81 -0.63 4.13
CA PRO A 75 -1.15 0.78 4.19
C PRO A 75 -2.62 1.01 3.78
N GLN A 76 -3.20 2.14 4.17
CA GLN A 76 -4.65 2.38 4.16
C GLN A 76 -4.95 3.86 3.89
N LEU A 77 -6.07 4.17 3.22
CA LEU A 77 -6.36 5.53 2.72
C LEU A 77 -6.57 6.51 3.85
N SER A 78 -7.30 6.00 4.84
CA SER A 78 -7.73 6.73 6.00
C SER A 78 -7.75 5.75 7.16
N VAL A 79 -7.89 6.27 8.38
CA VAL A 79 -8.12 5.42 9.54
C VAL A 79 -9.40 4.62 9.29
N GLU A 80 -9.30 3.29 9.35
CA GLU A 80 -10.43 2.36 9.26
C GLU A 80 -11.70 2.90 9.93
N VAL A 81 -12.76 3.07 9.14
CA VAL A 81 -13.99 3.71 9.60
C VAL A 81 -14.93 2.66 10.14
N ASP A 82 -15.01 2.54 11.46
CA ASP A 82 -15.89 1.54 12.08
C ASP A 82 -17.34 1.54 11.57
N GLY A 83 -17.82 0.36 11.18
CA GLY A 83 -19.22 0.07 10.89
C GLY A 83 -19.71 0.53 9.53
N ASP A 84 -18.80 0.76 8.60
CA ASP A 84 -18.95 1.17 7.20
C ASP A 84 -19.17 0.00 6.22
N LEU A 85 -19.55 -1.16 6.75
CA LEU A 85 -19.68 -2.38 5.97
C LEU A 85 -20.60 -2.23 4.75
N GLN A 86 -20.11 -2.60 3.57
CA GLN A 86 -20.91 -2.78 2.36
C GLN A 86 -22.01 -3.82 2.54
N THR A 87 -21.67 -4.94 3.20
CA THR A 87 -22.59 -6.05 3.45
C THR A 87 -22.38 -6.64 4.85
N GLY A 88 -23.31 -7.46 5.35
CA GLY A 88 -23.17 -8.06 6.68
C GLY A 88 -23.72 -7.20 7.81
N SER A 89 -23.14 -7.29 9.00
CA SER A 89 -23.63 -6.58 10.19
C SER A 89 -22.46 -5.90 10.88
N SER A 90 -22.56 -4.60 11.13
CA SER A 90 -21.50 -3.83 11.77
C SER A 90 -21.04 -4.52 13.06
N CYS A 91 -19.75 -4.47 13.32
CA CYS A 91 -19.15 -5.13 14.48
C CYS A 91 -19.27 -6.66 14.50
N ALA A 92 -19.37 -7.31 13.34
CA ALA A 92 -19.39 -8.76 13.22
C ALA A 92 -18.00 -9.33 12.94
N ALA A 93 -17.95 -10.50 12.29
CA ALA A 93 -16.70 -11.14 11.91
C ALA A 93 -16.19 -10.68 10.55
N SER A 94 -16.87 -9.73 9.93
CA SER A 94 -16.52 -9.12 8.67
C SER A 94 -16.18 -7.65 8.86
N GLU A 95 -15.81 -7.27 10.08
CA GLU A 95 -15.43 -5.91 10.44
C GLU A 95 -13.96 -5.94 10.80
N ILE A 96 -13.16 -5.28 9.97
CA ILE A 96 -11.77 -4.94 10.20
C ILE A 96 -11.75 -3.81 11.22
N VAL A 97 -10.77 -3.83 12.13
CA VAL A 97 -10.71 -2.83 13.19
C VAL A 97 -9.27 -2.43 13.42
N SER A 98 -9.04 -1.12 13.44
CA SER A 98 -7.71 -0.54 13.69
C SER A 98 -7.42 -0.36 15.18
N ASP A 99 -6.14 -0.21 15.51
CA ASP A 99 -5.73 0.22 16.86
C ASP A 99 -6.06 1.71 17.04
N ASP A 100 -7.08 2.02 17.86
CA ASP A 100 -7.59 3.38 18.14
C ASP A 100 -6.51 4.40 18.55
N LEU A 101 -5.35 3.96 19.04
CA LEU A 101 -4.33 4.85 19.54
C LEU A 101 -3.22 5.15 18.51
N THR A 102 -2.89 4.20 17.62
CA THR A 102 -1.89 4.40 16.55
C THR A 102 -2.52 4.68 15.19
N GLY A 103 -3.83 4.44 15.03
CA GLY A 103 -4.44 4.35 13.71
C GLY A 103 -3.87 3.20 12.88
N SER A 104 -3.07 2.31 13.48
CA SER A 104 -2.36 1.25 12.75
C SER A 104 -3.35 0.22 12.22
N ALA A 105 -3.22 -0.03 10.92
CA ALA A 105 -4.18 -0.72 10.07
C ALA A 105 -4.54 -2.11 10.58
N GLY A 106 -5.79 -2.52 10.34
CA GLY A 106 -6.25 -3.85 10.68
C GLY A 106 -5.51 -4.97 9.94
N GLY A 107 -4.75 -4.69 8.87
CA GLY A 107 -3.98 -5.66 8.09
C GLY A 107 -2.46 -5.53 8.28
N TYR A 108 -1.77 -6.67 8.30
CA TYR A 108 -0.31 -6.75 8.36
C TYR A 108 0.23 -7.95 7.57
N TYR A 109 1.48 -7.84 7.11
CA TYR A 109 2.18 -8.93 6.43
C TYR A 109 3.67 -9.00 6.75
N TYR A 110 4.27 -10.16 6.51
CA TYR A 110 5.72 -10.36 6.62
C TYR A 110 6.19 -11.47 5.69
N ILE A 111 7.25 -11.22 4.93
CA ILE A 111 7.92 -12.24 4.13
C ILE A 111 9.00 -12.89 5.00
N SER A 112 8.81 -14.17 5.31
CA SER A 112 9.79 -14.96 6.05
C SER A 112 10.67 -15.73 5.08
N ASP A 113 11.98 -15.49 5.16
CA ASP A 113 13.05 -16.27 4.53
C ASP A 113 13.78 -17.08 5.64
N PRO A 114 13.43 -18.37 5.82
CA PRO A 114 13.97 -19.18 6.92
C PRO A 114 15.46 -19.47 6.83
N ASP A 115 16.04 -19.51 5.62
CA ASP A 115 17.42 -19.90 5.41
C ASP A 115 18.36 -18.75 4.97
N GLY A 116 17.77 -17.58 4.69
CA GLY A 116 18.47 -16.36 4.29
C GLY A 116 18.94 -16.37 2.83
N THR A 117 18.49 -17.34 2.04
CA THR A 117 18.79 -17.49 0.61
C THR A 117 17.53 -17.15 -0.20
N PRO A 118 17.45 -15.95 -0.79
CA PRO A 118 16.28 -15.50 -1.51
C PRO A 118 15.81 -16.45 -2.62
N ASP A 119 14.49 -16.60 -2.73
CA ASP A 119 13.73 -17.25 -3.79
C ASP A 119 14.12 -18.73 -4.04
N ASN A 120 14.47 -19.47 -2.99
CA ASN A 120 14.84 -20.89 -3.09
C ASN A 120 13.63 -21.85 -2.94
N GLY A 121 12.46 -21.31 -2.59
CA GLY A 121 11.20 -22.04 -2.48
C GLY A 121 10.85 -22.48 -1.06
N ASP A 122 11.57 -21.99 -0.04
CA ASP A 122 11.20 -22.16 1.37
C ASP A 122 10.57 -20.90 1.99
N GLU A 123 10.48 -19.81 1.21
CA GLU A 123 9.91 -18.54 1.64
C GLU A 123 8.39 -18.66 1.78
N VAL A 124 7.88 -18.04 2.84
CA VAL A 124 6.44 -17.94 3.11
C VAL A 124 6.08 -16.49 3.37
N MET A 125 4.89 -16.11 2.92
CA MET A 125 4.28 -14.86 3.35
C MET A 125 3.33 -15.16 4.51
N ILE A 126 3.51 -14.42 5.60
CA ILE A 126 2.69 -14.46 6.80
C ILE A 126 1.77 -13.26 6.76
N PHE A 127 0.49 -13.51 7.01
CA PHE A 127 -0.58 -12.53 7.05
C PHE A 127 -1.12 -12.43 8.46
N ARG A 128 -1.51 -11.23 8.86
CA ARG A 128 -2.25 -10.98 10.09
C ARG A 128 -3.38 -10.01 9.79
N LEU A 129 -4.57 -10.35 10.25
CA LEU A 129 -5.74 -9.47 10.20
C LEU A 129 -6.35 -9.30 11.59
N ARG A 130 -6.62 -8.06 11.97
CA ARG A 130 -7.32 -7.64 13.18
C ARG A 130 -8.79 -7.42 12.86
N ILE A 131 -9.66 -8.18 13.54
CA ILE A 131 -11.11 -8.11 13.32
C ILE A 131 -11.87 -7.93 14.62
N ALA A 132 -13.06 -7.32 14.56
CA ALA A 132 -13.84 -6.94 15.74
C ALA A 132 -14.17 -8.13 16.65
N ARG A 133 -14.44 -9.30 16.06
CA ARG A 133 -14.60 -10.59 16.76
C ARG A 133 -14.68 -11.73 15.76
N GLN A 134 -14.57 -12.96 16.24
CA GLN A 134 -15.06 -14.11 15.45
C GLN A 134 -16.49 -14.50 15.82
N ALA A 135 -17.34 -14.60 14.79
CA ALA A 135 -18.71 -15.08 14.91
C ALA A 135 -18.85 -16.52 14.39
N ASN A 136 -19.91 -17.21 14.82
CA ASN A 136 -20.32 -18.45 14.18
C ASN A 136 -20.87 -18.13 12.79
N GLY A 137 -20.19 -18.56 11.74
CA GLY A 137 -20.58 -18.31 10.36
C GLY A 137 -19.49 -18.73 9.39
N ALA A 138 -19.70 -18.41 8.11
CA ALA A 138 -18.72 -18.65 7.08
C ALA A 138 -18.38 -17.30 6.44
N PHE A 139 -17.13 -16.89 6.58
CA PHE A 139 -16.60 -15.59 6.17
C PHE A 139 -15.25 -15.81 5.50
N GLY A 140 -14.89 -14.88 4.61
CA GLY A 140 -13.60 -14.81 3.94
C GLY A 140 -12.83 -13.62 4.48
N TYR A 141 -11.52 -13.76 4.59
CA TYR A 141 -10.62 -12.69 4.96
C TYR A 141 -9.48 -12.76 3.95
N SER A 142 -9.34 -11.70 3.17
CA SER A 142 -8.65 -11.71 1.90
C SER A 142 -7.50 -10.72 1.92
N PHE A 143 -6.37 -11.15 1.38
CA PHE A 143 -5.31 -10.28 0.92
C PHE A 143 -5.28 -10.41 -0.60
N LEU A 144 -5.53 -9.31 -1.29
CA LEU A 144 -5.53 -9.21 -2.74
C LEU A 144 -4.22 -8.60 -3.19
N PHE A 145 -3.64 -9.14 -4.25
CA PHE A 145 -2.34 -8.76 -4.76
C PHE A 145 -2.47 -8.32 -6.19
N ASP A 146 -1.96 -7.12 -6.45
CA ASP A 146 -1.46 -6.75 -7.76
C ASP A 146 0.04 -7.05 -7.74
N THR A 147 0.42 -7.98 -8.61
CA THR A 147 1.75 -8.55 -8.71
C THR A 147 2.56 -7.94 -9.85
N ASP A 148 1.93 -7.23 -10.78
CA ASP A 148 2.61 -6.69 -11.97
C ASP A 148 2.65 -5.16 -12.03
N PHE A 149 2.13 -4.49 -11.00
CA PHE A 149 2.08 -3.03 -10.90
C PHE A 149 1.21 -2.38 -11.98
N ALA A 150 0.35 -3.13 -12.66
CA ALA A 150 -0.72 -2.59 -13.46
C ALA A 150 -2.02 -2.60 -12.63
N PHE A 151 -2.76 -1.50 -12.64
CA PHE A 151 -4.07 -1.45 -11.96
C PHE A 151 -4.99 -0.44 -12.62
N GLY A 152 -6.29 -0.56 -12.36
CA GLY A 152 -7.30 0.32 -12.94
C GLY A 152 -7.48 0.11 -14.44
N ALA A 153 -7.92 1.15 -15.15
CA ALA A 153 -8.29 1.04 -16.56
C ALA A 153 -7.09 0.73 -17.50
N ALA A 154 -5.88 1.08 -17.07
CA ALA A 154 -4.64 0.82 -17.79
C ALA A 154 -4.21 -0.66 -17.75
N ASP A 155 -4.66 -1.41 -16.74
CA ASP A 155 -4.37 -2.83 -16.65
C ASP A 155 -5.20 -3.64 -17.65
N SER A 156 -4.50 -4.38 -18.50
CA SER A 156 -5.08 -5.27 -19.49
C SER A 156 -5.95 -6.39 -18.89
N ASN A 157 -5.74 -6.70 -17.62
CA ASN A 157 -6.47 -7.70 -16.87
C ASN A 157 -7.63 -7.11 -16.04
N SER A 158 -7.75 -5.78 -15.96
CA SER A 158 -8.84 -5.12 -15.25
C SER A 158 -10.22 -5.41 -15.86
N ILE A 159 -11.18 -5.72 -15.00
CA ILE A 159 -12.58 -5.95 -15.35
C ILE A 159 -13.51 -5.37 -14.28
N ALA A 160 -14.78 -5.18 -14.61
CA ALA A 160 -15.78 -4.84 -13.60
C ALA A 160 -15.87 -5.94 -12.51
N GLY A 161 -15.67 -5.56 -11.26
CA GLY A 161 -15.58 -6.41 -10.08
C GLY A 161 -14.15 -6.82 -9.68
N ASN A 162 -13.12 -6.47 -10.47
CA ASN A 162 -11.71 -6.70 -10.18
C ASN A 162 -10.84 -5.65 -10.92
N PRO A 163 -10.37 -4.59 -10.23
CA PRO A 163 -9.65 -3.48 -10.84
C PRO A 163 -8.24 -3.81 -11.37
N GLY A 164 -7.68 -4.98 -11.07
CA GLY A 164 -6.33 -5.36 -11.51
C GLY A 164 -5.58 -6.25 -10.52
N PHE A 165 -6.29 -7.13 -9.80
CA PHE A 165 -5.65 -8.10 -8.91
C PHE A 165 -5.47 -9.43 -9.64
N GLU A 166 -4.29 -10.04 -9.52
CA GLU A 166 -3.99 -11.36 -10.11
C GLU A 166 -4.15 -12.49 -9.10
N ILE A 167 -3.94 -12.21 -7.81
CA ILE A 167 -3.90 -13.22 -6.76
C ILE A 167 -4.71 -12.78 -5.55
N GLU A 168 -5.45 -13.73 -4.99
CA GLU A 168 -6.16 -13.55 -3.73
C GLU A 168 -5.79 -14.68 -2.75
N VAL A 169 -5.35 -14.31 -1.56
CA VAL A 169 -5.08 -15.24 -0.46
C VAL A 169 -6.19 -15.11 0.58
N ILE A 170 -6.95 -16.18 0.78
CA ILE A 170 -8.19 -16.17 1.58
C ILE A 170 -8.04 -17.08 2.79
N TYR A 171 -8.24 -16.55 3.99
CA TYR A 171 -8.61 -17.37 5.14
C TYR A 171 -10.13 -17.63 5.10
N GLY A 172 -10.54 -18.86 4.80
CA GLY A 172 -11.94 -19.28 4.83
C GLY A 172 -12.34 -19.77 6.22
N SER A 173 -13.40 -19.20 6.80
CA SER A 173 -13.98 -19.69 8.06
C SER A 173 -15.28 -20.48 7.83
N GLY A 174 -15.62 -21.38 8.75
CA GLY A 174 -16.91 -22.08 8.73
C GLY A 174 -16.92 -23.36 7.89
N ASN A 175 -17.74 -23.41 6.83
CA ASN A 175 -18.03 -24.65 6.09
C ASN A 175 -16.87 -25.12 5.18
N ASN A 176 -16.02 -24.19 4.72
CA ASN A 176 -14.79 -24.44 3.98
C ASN A 176 -13.64 -23.82 4.77
N ASN A 177 -13.30 -24.48 5.88
CA ASN A 177 -12.33 -24.00 6.85
C ASN A 177 -10.89 -24.30 6.38
N ASP A 178 -10.49 -23.61 5.31
CA ASP A 178 -9.23 -23.75 4.59
C ASP A 178 -8.61 -22.36 4.35
N VAL A 179 -7.29 -22.31 4.18
CA VAL A 179 -6.57 -21.16 3.61
C VAL A 179 -6.41 -21.43 2.11
N LEU A 180 -6.87 -20.52 1.27
CA LEU A 180 -6.89 -20.65 -0.17
C LEU A 180 -5.93 -19.64 -0.79
N VAL A 181 -5.30 -20.04 -1.89
CA VAL A 181 -4.66 -19.13 -2.84
C VAL A 181 -5.42 -19.29 -4.14
N GLU A 182 -5.97 -18.20 -4.66
CA GLU A 182 -6.73 -18.19 -5.89
C GLU A 182 -6.08 -17.26 -6.91
N ASN A 183 -6.01 -17.73 -8.16
CA ASN A 183 -5.69 -16.87 -9.30
C ASN A 183 -6.98 -16.16 -9.70
N VAL A 184 -6.98 -14.83 -9.59
CA VAL A 184 -8.10 -13.94 -9.90
C VAL A 184 -7.85 -13.05 -11.12
N ASP A 185 -6.69 -13.14 -11.76
CA ASP A 185 -6.30 -12.44 -13.01
C ASP A 185 -7.44 -12.44 -14.05
N GLY A 186 -7.96 -11.24 -14.36
CA GLY A 186 -9.03 -11.05 -15.33
C GLY A 186 -10.39 -11.61 -14.92
N THR A 187 -10.62 -11.88 -13.63
CA THR A 187 -11.85 -12.51 -13.11
C THR A 187 -12.27 -11.93 -11.76
N THR A 188 -13.55 -12.06 -11.43
CA THR A 188 -14.11 -11.71 -10.10
C THR A 188 -14.31 -12.96 -9.22
N SER A 189 -13.72 -14.08 -9.61
CA SER A 189 -13.88 -15.37 -8.94
C SER A 189 -12.68 -16.23 -9.26
N GLY A 190 -11.91 -16.54 -8.23
CA GLY A 190 -10.62 -17.14 -8.41
C GLY A 190 -10.65 -18.62 -8.81
N THR A 191 -9.65 -19.02 -9.59
CA THR A 191 -9.30 -20.44 -9.75
C THR A 191 -8.37 -20.83 -8.62
N ASN A 192 -8.81 -21.75 -7.76
CA ASN A 192 -7.96 -22.24 -6.67
C ASN A 192 -6.66 -22.86 -7.20
N ILE A 193 -5.53 -22.30 -6.77
CA ILE A 193 -4.17 -22.76 -7.10
C ILE A 193 -3.44 -23.31 -5.86
N GLY A 194 -3.90 -22.96 -4.66
CA GLY A 194 -3.40 -23.50 -3.38
C GLY A 194 -4.52 -23.75 -2.38
N THR A 195 -4.49 -24.88 -1.67
CA THR A 195 -5.40 -25.17 -0.55
C THR A 195 -4.60 -25.68 0.64
N TYR A 196 -4.73 -25.00 1.77
CA TYR A 196 -3.98 -25.22 2.99
C TYR A 196 -4.92 -25.42 4.17
N SER A 197 -4.60 -26.35 5.06
CA SER A 197 -5.44 -26.58 6.22
C SER A 197 -5.23 -25.48 7.25
N THR A 198 -6.32 -24.88 7.74
CA THR A 198 -6.23 -23.91 8.85
C THR A 198 -5.60 -24.53 10.10
N ALA A 199 -5.64 -25.85 10.27
CA ALA A 199 -5.02 -26.53 11.42
C ALA A 199 -3.47 -26.43 11.42
N THR A 200 -2.86 -26.25 10.25
CA THR A 200 -1.41 -26.15 10.07
C THR A 200 -0.96 -24.78 9.61
N ASN A 201 -1.83 -24.02 8.94
CA ASN A 201 -1.47 -22.78 8.26
C ASN A 201 -2.12 -21.55 8.86
N SER A 202 -2.84 -21.67 9.98
CA SER A 202 -3.41 -20.50 10.65
C SER A 202 -3.40 -20.61 12.16
N GLN A 203 -3.36 -19.46 12.82
CA GLN A 203 -3.57 -19.36 14.25
C GLN A 203 -4.45 -18.16 14.61
N ARG A 204 -4.91 -18.13 15.86
CA ARG A 204 -5.61 -16.95 16.40
C ARG A 204 -5.09 -16.59 17.78
N SER A 205 -5.06 -15.29 18.03
CA SER A 205 -4.66 -14.70 19.30
C SER A 205 -5.59 -13.57 19.71
N ASP A 206 -5.61 -13.26 21.01
CA ASP A 206 -6.38 -12.13 21.54
C ASP A 206 -5.64 -10.82 21.25
N ALA A 207 -6.34 -9.82 20.70
CA ALA A 207 -5.80 -8.47 20.57
C ALA A 207 -5.99 -7.68 21.88
N LEU A 208 -5.31 -6.54 21.99
CA LEU A 208 -5.50 -5.57 23.05
C LEU A 208 -6.90 -4.96 22.92
N ASN A 209 -7.69 -5.03 23.99
CA ASN A 209 -8.99 -4.38 24.04
C ASN A 209 -8.85 -2.89 24.35
N ASN A 210 -8.35 -2.12 23.37
CA ASN A 210 -8.43 -0.67 23.30
C ASN A 210 -9.64 -0.17 22.49
N TYR A 211 -10.32 -1.10 21.81
CA TYR A 211 -11.40 -0.81 20.88
C TYR A 211 -12.75 -0.52 21.57
N SER A 212 -13.28 0.69 21.37
CA SER A 212 -14.55 1.10 21.99
C SER A 212 -15.80 0.95 21.10
N GLY A 213 -15.62 0.78 19.78
CA GLY A 213 -16.71 0.76 18.79
C GLY A 213 -17.66 -0.43 18.94
N CYS A 214 -17.14 -1.66 19.03
CA CYS A 214 -17.98 -2.86 18.97
C CYS A 214 -18.38 -3.53 20.27
N ASN A 215 -17.93 -3.00 21.43
CA ASN A 215 -18.18 -3.61 22.75
C ASN A 215 -17.79 -5.11 22.83
N THR A 216 -16.89 -5.56 21.95
CA THR A 216 -16.32 -6.91 21.91
C THR A 216 -14.82 -6.81 21.79
N ASP A 217 -14.11 -7.77 22.37
CA ASP A 217 -12.67 -7.80 22.29
C ASP A 217 -12.23 -8.22 20.86
N PRO A 218 -11.39 -7.42 20.19
CA PRO A 218 -10.86 -7.76 18.88
C PRO A 218 -9.93 -8.97 18.95
N ILE A 219 -9.72 -9.61 17.80
CA ILE A 219 -8.79 -10.74 17.68
C ILE A 219 -7.87 -10.56 16.47
N PHE A 220 -6.73 -11.25 16.51
CA PHE A 220 -5.92 -11.47 15.33
C PHE A 220 -6.19 -12.85 14.73
N ILE A 221 -6.31 -12.88 13.41
CA ILE A 221 -6.21 -14.10 12.60
C ILE A 221 -4.90 -14.04 11.86
N ASP A 222 -4.03 -15.01 12.09
CA ASP A 222 -2.77 -15.16 11.36
C ASP A 222 -2.87 -16.36 10.43
N TRP A 223 -2.30 -16.26 9.23
CA TRP A 223 -2.09 -17.41 8.35
C TRP A 223 -0.84 -17.24 7.48
N PHE A 224 -0.41 -18.32 6.83
CA PHE A 224 0.71 -18.24 5.90
C PHE A 224 0.53 -19.18 4.71
N VAL A 225 1.08 -18.78 3.57
CA VAL A 225 1.20 -19.59 2.35
C VAL A 225 2.63 -19.47 1.78
N PRO A 226 3.09 -20.43 0.97
CA PRO A 226 4.35 -20.30 0.25
C PRO A 226 4.35 -19.07 -0.66
N LEU A 227 5.45 -18.32 -0.69
CA LEU A 227 5.59 -17.15 -1.56
C LEU A 227 5.43 -17.53 -3.04
N SER A 228 5.95 -18.71 -3.41
CA SER A 228 5.84 -19.25 -4.77
C SER A 228 4.41 -19.53 -5.23
N ASP A 229 3.45 -19.72 -4.32
CA ASP A 229 2.03 -19.88 -4.68
C ASP A 229 1.38 -18.52 -4.99
N ILE A 230 1.88 -17.44 -4.40
CA ILE A 230 1.49 -16.06 -4.72
C ILE A 230 2.11 -15.64 -6.06
N GLY A 231 3.28 -16.20 -6.41
CA GLY A 231 3.90 -15.93 -7.70
C GLY A 231 4.77 -14.67 -7.74
N ILE A 232 5.14 -14.13 -6.57
CA ILE A 232 6.07 -13.01 -6.40
C ILE A 232 7.44 -13.50 -5.88
N THR A 233 8.48 -12.68 -6.04
CA THR A 233 9.79 -12.89 -5.42
C THR A 233 9.94 -12.07 -4.13
N THR A 234 10.97 -12.37 -3.34
CA THR A 234 11.33 -11.61 -2.12
C THR A 234 11.77 -10.16 -2.36
N THR A 235 12.02 -9.77 -3.61
CA THR A 235 12.46 -8.42 -3.99
C THR A 235 11.55 -7.78 -5.04
N GLN A 236 10.44 -8.44 -5.39
CA GLN A 236 9.48 -7.91 -6.35
C GLN A 236 8.58 -6.90 -5.65
N ASN A 237 8.34 -5.78 -6.30
CA ASN A 237 7.31 -4.85 -5.85
C ASN A 237 5.95 -5.52 -6.11
N PHE A 238 5.05 -5.50 -5.12
CA PHE A 238 3.63 -5.81 -5.29
C PHE A 238 2.78 -4.73 -4.60
N ARG A 239 1.55 -4.49 -5.09
CA ARG A 239 0.53 -3.72 -4.36
C ARG A 239 -0.43 -4.68 -3.69
N LEU A 240 -0.98 -4.29 -2.55
CA LEU A 240 -1.84 -5.18 -1.78
C LEU A 240 -3.01 -4.44 -1.15
N SER A 241 -4.19 -5.06 -1.19
CA SER A 241 -5.38 -4.60 -0.46
C SER A 241 -5.91 -5.72 0.43
N VAL A 242 -6.59 -5.32 1.50
CA VAL A 242 -7.18 -6.23 2.48
C VAL A 242 -8.67 -6.03 2.53
N ALA A 243 -9.40 -7.13 2.52
CA ALA A 243 -10.84 -7.12 2.65
C ALA A 243 -11.36 -8.27 3.49
N THR A 244 -12.57 -8.12 4.00
CA THR A 244 -13.37 -9.26 4.46
C THR A 244 -14.56 -9.47 3.57
N ALA A 245 -15.06 -10.70 3.54
CA ALA A 245 -16.23 -11.08 2.77
C ALA A 245 -17.24 -11.80 3.66
N SER A 246 -18.53 -11.58 3.38
CA SER A 246 -19.62 -12.25 4.09
C SER A 246 -19.79 -13.75 3.72
N SER A 247 -18.82 -14.31 2.98
CA SER A 247 -18.74 -15.71 2.56
C SER A 247 -17.28 -16.18 2.49
N PRO A 248 -16.97 -17.49 2.63
CA PRO A 248 -15.60 -18.01 2.58
C PRO A 248 -15.14 -18.19 1.13
N SER A 249 -15.18 -17.11 0.35
CA SER A 249 -14.87 -17.07 -1.09
C SER A 249 -14.32 -15.70 -1.42
N SER A 250 -13.85 -15.53 -2.65
CA SER A 250 -13.27 -14.28 -3.16
C SER A 250 -14.07 -13.06 -2.72
N ALA A 251 -13.36 -12.02 -2.26
CA ALA A 251 -13.91 -10.71 -1.89
C ALA A 251 -14.26 -9.84 -3.12
N LEU A 252 -13.85 -10.27 -4.31
CA LEU A 252 -14.13 -9.60 -5.57
C LEU A 252 -15.57 -9.81 -6.04
N GLY A 253 -16.02 -8.91 -6.93
CA GLY A 253 -17.30 -9.05 -7.62
C GLY A 253 -18.55 -8.88 -6.75
N GLY A 254 -18.54 -7.97 -5.77
CA GLY A 254 -19.73 -7.65 -4.99
C GLY A 254 -19.84 -8.35 -3.63
N SER A 255 -18.82 -9.12 -3.23
CA SER A 255 -18.86 -9.97 -2.04
C SER A 255 -18.12 -9.39 -0.83
N ALA A 256 -17.31 -8.34 -1.06
CA ALA A 256 -16.67 -7.57 -0.03
C ALA A 256 -17.74 -7.09 0.97
N SER A 257 -17.39 -7.25 2.23
CA SER A 257 -18.14 -6.72 3.36
C SER A 257 -17.49 -5.45 3.86
N ASP A 258 -16.18 -5.39 3.77
CA ASP A 258 -15.32 -4.40 4.41
C ASP A 258 -13.96 -4.41 3.72
N ILE A 259 -13.40 -3.24 3.47
CA ILE A 259 -12.13 -3.06 2.77
C ILE A 259 -11.32 -2.09 3.63
N LEU A 260 -10.12 -2.53 3.99
CA LEU A 260 -9.27 -1.82 4.93
C LEU A 260 -8.99 -0.38 4.44
N GLY A 261 -9.25 0.58 5.30
CA GLY A 261 -8.99 2.01 5.10
C GLY A 261 -10.08 2.75 4.34
N VAL A 262 -11.16 2.08 3.95
CA VAL A 262 -12.14 2.63 3.02
C VAL A 262 -13.54 2.60 3.61
N ASN A 263 -14.19 3.77 3.63
CA ASN A 263 -15.56 3.88 4.05
C ASN A 263 -16.54 3.34 3.00
N GLY A 264 -16.98 2.10 3.18
CA GLY A 264 -17.89 1.44 2.24
C GLY A 264 -19.28 2.05 2.10
N ASP A 265 -19.67 3.01 2.96
CA ASP A 265 -20.91 3.79 2.82
C ASP A 265 -20.76 5.01 1.89
N LEU A 266 -19.52 5.42 1.56
CA LEU A 266 -19.23 6.63 0.79
C LEU A 266 -18.99 6.36 -0.70
N ILE A 267 -18.50 5.16 -1.03
CA ILE A 267 -18.15 4.82 -2.40
C ILE A 267 -19.25 4.00 -3.07
N SER A 268 -19.51 4.31 -4.35
CA SER A 268 -20.70 3.82 -5.06
C SER A 268 -20.61 2.38 -5.56
N SER A 269 -19.40 1.83 -5.72
CA SER A 269 -19.14 0.47 -6.19
C SER A 269 -17.96 -0.20 -5.46
N ASP A 270 -17.91 -1.54 -5.46
CA ASP A 270 -16.80 -2.30 -4.86
C ASP A 270 -15.46 -2.07 -5.56
N ASP A 271 -15.47 -1.80 -6.87
CA ASP A 271 -14.23 -1.58 -7.65
C ASP A 271 -13.53 -0.30 -7.20
N ASP A 272 -14.31 0.77 -7.07
CA ASP A 272 -13.84 2.07 -6.61
C ASP A 272 -13.28 1.98 -5.17
N GLN A 273 -13.84 1.10 -4.32
CA GLN A 273 -13.33 0.89 -2.97
C GLN A 273 -11.99 0.15 -2.95
N PHE A 274 -11.82 -0.85 -3.82
CA PHE A 274 -10.51 -1.50 -3.96
C PHE A 274 -9.47 -0.56 -4.54
N ALA A 275 -9.84 0.25 -5.55
CA ALA A 275 -9.01 1.32 -6.08
C ALA A 275 -8.58 2.29 -4.97
N ALA A 276 -9.54 2.88 -4.26
CA ALA A 276 -9.30 3.78 -3.14
C ALA A 276 -8.33 3.16 -2.11
N SER A 277 -8.52 1.88 -1.75
CA SER A 277 -7.65 1.17 -0.79
C SER A 277 -6.21 0.95 -1.26
N ILE A 278 -5.96 0.92 -2.57
CA ILE A 278 -4.63 0.74 -3.14
C ILE A 278 -3.92 2.08 -3.29
N TYR A 279 -4.60 3.11 -3.79
CA TYR A 279 -4.01 4.44 -4.00
C TYR A 279 -3.64 5.14 -2.68
N ALA A 280 -4.46 4.92 -1.66
CA ALA A 280 -4.15 5.06 -0.24
C ALA A 280 -2.76 4.67 0.28
N SER A 281 -2.16 3.67 -0.37
CA SER A 281 -1.06 2.89 0.19
C SER A 281 0.31 3.23 -0.38
N SER A 282 0.33 4.29 -1.18
CA SER A 282 1.50 4.80 -1.85
C SER A 282 2.37 5.58 -0.82
N ASP A 283 3.67 5.29 -0.89
CA ASP A 283 4.83 5.93 -0.23
C ASP A 283 5.83 5.96 -1.37
N ILE A 284 5.57 6.86 -2.33
CA ILE A 284 6.13 6.77 -3.69
C ILE A 284 7.65 7.00 -3.68
N ASP A 285 8.13 7.87 -2.80
CA ASP A 285 9.54 8.18 -2.60
C ASP A 285 10.29 7.23 -1.64
N GLY A 286 9.56 6.44 -0.84
CA GLY A 286 10.12 5.46 0.10
C GLY A 286 10.80 6.08 1.32
N ASP A 287 10.41 7.29 1.71
CA ASP A 287 10.96 8.04 2.84
C ASP A 287 10.44 7.51 4.21
N GLY A 288 9.33 6.75 4.16
CA GLY A 288 8.66 6.13 5.31
C GLY A 288 7.49 6.91 5.89
N ILE A 289 7.07 7.99 5.23
CA ILE A 289 5.80 8.70 5.36
C ILE A 289 4.91 8.25 4.18
N VAL A 290 3.59 8.29 4.33
CA VAL A 290 2.67 7.83 3.28
C VAL A 290 2.13 9.04 2.55
N ASP A 291 1.98 8.96 1.23
CA ASP A 291 1.57 10.06 0.33
C ASP A 291 0.37 10.86 0.89
N SER A 292 -0.63 10.18 1.49
CA SER A 292 -1.78 10.84 2.11
C SER A 292 -1.48 11.84 3.26
N VAL A 293 -0.28 11.81 3.85
CA VAL A 293 0.17 12.71 4.93
C VAL A 293 1.57 13.27 4.71
N ASP A 294 2.23 12.85 3.64
CA ASP A 294 3.41 13.50 3.13
C ASP A 294 3.00 14.87 2.53
N LEU A 295 3.94 15.79 2.43
CA LEU A 295 3.73 17.12 1.87
C LEU A 295 4.50 17.33 0.56
N ASP A 296 5.31 16.35 0.17
CA ASP A 296 6.25 16.33 -0.95
C ASP A 296 6.44 14.86 -1.38
N ASP A 297 5.39 14.25 -1.93
CA ASP A 297 5.23 12.80 -2.09
C ASP A 297 6.39 12.15 -2.89
N ASP A 298 7.01 12.86 -3.83
CA ASP A 298 8.14 12.39 -4.65
C ASP A 298 9.52 12.91 -4.17
N ASN A 299 9.52 13.73 -3.12
CA ASN A 299 10.67 14.36 -2.48
C ASN A 299 11.57 15.19 -3.42
N ASP A 300 11.03 15.76 -4.49
CA ASP A 300 11.76 16.62 -5.43
C ASP A 300 12.07 18.03 -4.87
N GLY A 301 11.50 18.37 -3.72
CA GLY A 301 11.68 19.64 -3.03
C GLY A 301 10.70 20.73 -3.47
N ILE A 302 9.67 20.38 -4.21
CA ILE A 302 8.48 21.19 -4.44
C ILE A 302 7.50 20.82 -3.32
N LEU A 303 6.20 20.77 -3.49
CA LEU A 303 5.25 20.41 -2.43
C LEU A 303 4.02 20.05 -3.23
N ASP A 304 3.33 18.95 -2.95
CA ASP A 304 2.23 18.45 -3.79
C ASP A 304 1.22 19.57 -4.13
N SER A 305 0.90 20.36 -3.10
CA SER A 305 -0.03 21.49 -3.22
C SER A 305 0.42 22.61 -4.16
N VAL A 306 1.71 22.75 -4.40
CA VAL A 306 2.37 23.74 -5.24
C VAL A 306 2.42 23.26 -6.69
N GLU A 307 2.79 22.02 -6.97
CA GLU A 307 2.67 21.42 -8.31
C GLU A 307 1.22 21.44 -8.78
N SER A 308 0.30 21.09 -7.89
CA SER A 308 -1.13 21.07 -8.13
C SER A 308 -1.80 22.45 -8.07
N GLY A 309 -1.10 23.54 -8.41
CA GLY A 309 -1.69 24.87 -8.60
C GLY A 309 -2.29 25.52 -7.33
N GLY A 310 -1.89 25.09 -6.14
CA GLY A 310 -2.36 25.56 -4.84
C GLY A 310 -3.44 24.70 -4.19
N THR A 311 -3.83 23.59 -4.81
CA THR A 311 -4.74 22.58 -4.26
C THR A 311 -3.96 21.35 -3.85
N ASP A 312 -4.33 20.74 -2.73
CA ASP A 312 -3.78 19.47 -2.27
C ASP A 312 -4.39 18.34 -3.13
N PRO A 313 -3.60 17.63 -3.97
CA PRO A 313 -4.11 16.59 -4.86
C PRO A 313 -4.59 15.35 -4.10
N SER A 314 -3.99 15.06 -2.95
CA SER A 314 -4.34 13.96 -2.06
C SER A 314 -5.54 14.25 -1.15
N ALA A 315 -6.08 15.48 -1.21
CA ALA A 315 -7.32 15.83 -0.53
C ALA A 315 -8.53 15.05 -1.08
N ASP A 316 -9.56 14.90 -0.27
CA ASP A 316 -10.86 14.34 -0.64
C ASP A 316 -11.91 15.45 -0.50
N SER A 317 -12.07 16.25 -1.56
CA SER A 317 -12.84 17.49 -1.54
C SER A 317 -14.33 17.29 -1.30
N ASP A 318 -14.89 16.15 -1.72
CA ASP A 318 -16.30 15.86 -1.56
C ASP A 318 -16.62 14.81 -0.47
N SER A 319 -15.55 14.29 0.16
CA SER A 319 -15.59 13.35 1.27
C SER A 319 -16.22 12.02 0.87
N ASP A 320 -15.91 11.51 -0.32
CA ASP A 320 -16.37 10.21 -0.81
C ASP A 320 -15.32 9.10 -0.66
N GLY A 321 -14.09 9.44 -0.28
CA GLY A 321 -12.99 8.50 -0.10
C GLY A 321 -12.17 8.25 -1.37
N VAL A 322 -12.27 9.09 -2.39
CA VAL A 322 -11.37 9.11 -3.54
C VAL A 322 -10.55 10.41 -3.51
N PRO A 323 -9.21 10.36 -3.63
CA PRO A 323 -8.39 11.57 -3.72
C PRO A 323 -8.75 12.42 -4.94
N ASP A 324 -8.61 13.75 -4.84
CA ASP A 324 -8.99 14.72 -5.86
C ASP A 324 -8.31 14.45 -7.23
N TYR A 325 -7.08 13.92 -7.22
CA TYR A 325 -6.35 13.52 -8.45
C TYR A 325 -6.90 12.27 -9.15
N LEU A 326 -7.70 11.44 -8.46
CA LEU A 326 -8.36 10.24 -8.98
C LEU A 326 -9.88 10.35 -9.03
N ASP A 327 -10.45 11.41 -8.46
CA ASP A 327 -11.89 11.55 -8.26
C ASP A 327 -12.63 12.00 -9.54
N PRO A 328 -13.48 11.15 -10.15
CA PRO A 328 -14.28 11.52 -11.32
C PRO A 328 -15.37 12.56 -11.05
N ASP A 329 -15.75 12.77 -9.79
CA ASP A 329 -16.70 13.77 -9.33
C ASP A 329 -16.01 15.10 -8.95
N TYR A 330 -14.68 15.16 -9.01
CA TYR A 330 -13.90 16.39 -8.78
C TYR A 330 -14.35 17.52 -9.70
N SER A 331 -14.44 18.73 -9.14
CA SER A 331 -14.96 19.89 -9.85
C SER A 331 -14.02 20.33 -10.98
N GLY A 332 -14.32 19.90 -12.20
CA GLY A 332 -13.51 20.21 -13.38
C GLY A 332 -12.73 19.01 -13.90
N TYR A 333 -12.98 17.82 -13.35
CA TYR A 333 -12.43 16.54 -13.79
C TYR A 333 -12.39 16.46 -15.32
N THR A 334 -11.19 16.20 -15.82
CA THR A 334 -10.91 15.93 -17.23
C THR A 334 -9.96 14.75 -17.26
N ASP A 335 -10.23 13.79 -18.15
CA ASP A 335 -9.42 12.59 -18.35
C ASP A 335 -9.40 12.34 -19.87
N THR A 336 -8.37 12.88 -20.54
CA THR A 336 -8.30 12.88 -22.00
C THR A 336 -7.68 11.59 -22.56
N ASN A 337 -6.82 10.94 -21.79
CA ASN A 337 -6.07 9.73 -22.17
C ASN A 337 -6.75 8.43 -21.67
N ASN A 338 -7.74 8.52 -20.77
CA ASN A 338 -8.53 7.43 -20.22
C ASN A 338 -7.77 6.44 -19.34
N ASP A 339 -6.83 6.93 -18.53
CA ASP A 339 -6.10 6.14 -17.54
C ASP A 339 -6.72 6.18 -16.13
N GLY A 340 -7.59 7.16 -15.86
CA GLY A 340 -8.25 7.33 -14.56
C GLY A 340 -7.61 8.39 -13.66
N VAL A 341 -6.54 9.04 -14.11
CA VAL A 341 -5.97 10.23 -13.48
C VAL A 341 -6.63 11.48 -14.05
N ASN A 342 -6.81 12.49 -13.21
CA ASN A 342 -7.43 13.74 -13.60
C ASN A 342 -6.37 14.67 -14.21
N ASP A 343 -6.46 14.97 -15.52
CA ASP A 343 -5.60 15.87 -16.33
C ASP A 343 -5.35 17.27 -15.70
N ASN A 344 -6.07 17.64 -14.63
CA ASN A 344 -5.77 18.87 -13.87
C ASN A 344 -4.57 18.71 -12.92
N PHE A 345 -4.10 17.49 -12.72
CA PHE A 345 -3.02 17.08 -11.82
C PHE A 345 -2.03 16.14 -12.53
N ASP A 346 -2.10 16.01 -13.86
CA ASP A 346 -1.24 15.17 -14.69
C ASP A 346 -0.93 15.98 -15.96
N THR A 347 0.25 16.61 -15.97
CA THR A 347 0.62 17.63 -16.94
C THR A 347 1.00 17.01 -18.29
N ASP A 348 1.68 15.87 -18.29
CA ASP A 348 2.17 15.21 -19.51
C ASP A 348 1.24 14.08 -20.03
N LEU A 349 0.25 13.69 -19.23
CA LEU A 349 -0.77 12.68 -19.50
C LEU A 349 -0.20 11.26 -19.59
N ASP A 350 0.77 10.91 -18.74
CA ASP A 350 1.35 9.58 -18.67
C ASP A 350 0.69 8.64 -17.65
N GLY A 351 -0.21 9.17 -16.81
CA GLY A 351 -0.96 8.46 -15.79
C GLY A 351 -0.30 8.41 -14.42
N ILE A 352 0.75 9.21 -14.20
CA ILE A 352 1.30 9.58 -12.92
C ILE A 352 0.90 11.04 -12.66
N ALA A 353 0.35 11.34 -11.49
CA ALA A 353 -0.04 12.71 -11.18
C ALA A 353 1.22 13.51 -10.80
N ASP A 354 1.27 14.81 -11.12
CA ASP A 354 2.44 15.69 -10.98
C ASP A 354 3.15 15.52 -9.61
N HIS A 355 2.41 15.54 -8.51
CA HIS A 355 2.98 15.34 -7.15
C HIS A 355 3.64 13.98 -6.87
N LEU A 356 3.44 12.99 -7.74
CA LEU A 356 4.01 11.65 -7.65
C LEU A 356 5.04 11.42 -8.77
N ASP A 357 5.27 12.41 -9.62
CA ASP A 357 6.11 12.34 -10.80
C ASP A 357 7.29 13.29 -10.69
N THR A 358 8.49 12.73 -10.72
CA THR A 358 9.72 13.51 -10.65
C THR A 358 10.06 14.30 -11.93
N ASP A 359 9.31 14.11 -13.03
CA ASP A 359 9.46 14.79 -14.33
C ASP A 359 8.06 15.13 -14.90
N ALA A 360 7.29 15.94 -14.17
CA ALA A 360 5.86 16.15 -14.35
C ALA A 360 5.43 16.61 -15.76
N ASP A 361 6.31 17.25 -16.53
CA ASP A 361 6.01 17.67 -17.92
C ASP A 361 6.56 16.72 -19.01
N GLY A 362 7.25 15.65 -18.58
CA GLY A 362 7.75 14.57 -19.42
C GLY A 362 8.80 15.01 -20.44
N ASP A 363 9.52 16.11 -20.20
CA ASP A 363 10.54 16.61 -21.11
C ASP A 363 11.92 15.95 -20.91
N GLY A 364 12.05 15.13 -19.87
CA GLY A 364 13.24 14.35 -19.55
C GLY A 364 14.16 15.06 -18.56
N CYS A 365 13.69 16.10 -17.88
CA CYS A 365 14.39 16.70 -16.78
C CYS A 365 13.60 16.69 -15.49
N ASN A 366 14.24 16.20 -14.44
CA ASN A 366 13.60 16.16 -13.15
C ASN A 366 13.23 17.54 -12.58
N ASP A 367 12.06 17.61 -11.96
CA ASP A 367 11.44 18.81 -11.43
C ASP A 367 12.30 19.54 -10.40
N VAL A 368 13.03 18.81 -9.55
CA VAL A 368 14.04 19.37 -8.64
C VAL A 368 15.06 20.28 -9.35
N LEU A 369 15.50 19.90 -10.55
CA LEU A 369 16.46 20.66 -11.33
C LEU A 369 15.77 21.85 -12.00
N GLU A 370 14.59 21.63 -12.56
CA GLU A 370 13.80 22.66 -13.23
C GLU A 370 13.37 23.77 -12.27
N ALA A 371 12.96 23.42 -11.05
CA ALA A 371 12.70 24.34 -9.95
C ALA A 371 13.94 25.15 -9.52
N GLY A 372 15.13 24.75 -9.99
CA GLY A 372 16.41 25.40 -9.73
C GLY A 372 17.01 25.00 -8.38
N PHE A 373 16.64 23.84 -7.87
CA PHE A 373 17.18 23.27 -6.65
C PHE A 373 18.36 22.33 -6.95
N THR A 374 19.01 21.89 -5.88
CA THR A 374 20.15 20.99 -5.98
C THR A 374 19.63 19.55 -5.88
N GLU A 375 19.79 18.76 -6.94
CA GLU A 375 19.43 17.34 -6.93
C GLU A 375 20.36 16.53 -5.99
N SER A 376 19.79 15.52 -5.35
CA SER A 376 20.45 14.52 -4.54
C SER A 376 21.50 13.75 -5.33
N SER A 377 22.70 13.61 -4.76
CA SER A 377 23.78 12.87 -5.41
C SER A 377 23.58 11.35 -5.39
N SER A 378 22.54 10.86 -4.72
CA SER A 378 22.27 9.45 -4.46
C SER A 378 20.96 8.94 -5.05
N ILE A 379 19.98 9.83 -5.25
CA ILE A 379 18.65 9.52 -5.77
C ILE A 379 18.37 10.61 -6.81
N ALA A 380 18.10 10.22 -8.05
CA ALA A 380 17.74 11.18 -9.09
C ALA A 380 16.29 11.61 -8.85
N GLY A 381 15.97 12.87 -9.14
CA GLY A 381 14.65 13.45 -8.90
C GLY A 381 14.51 14.07 -7.51
N GLU A 382 15.19 13.52 -6.50
CA GLU A 382 15.08 13.98 -5.12
C GLU A 382 15.89 15.28 -4.84
N LEU A 383 15.38 16.13 -3.97
CA LEU A 383 16.11 17.26 -3.38
C LEU A 383 17.36 16.80 -2.59
N GLU A 384 18.46 17.57 -2.67
CA GLU A 384 19.66 17.32 -1.87
C GLU A 384 19.36 17.44 -0.38
N GLY A 385 19.57 16.35 0.36
CA GLY A 385 19.34 16.33 1.79
C GLY A 385 20.21 15.36 2.59
N THR A 386 19.86 15.24 3.88
CA THR A 386 20.47 14.33 4.84
C THR A 386 19.45 13.37 5.49
N GLY A 387 18.19 13.44 5.05
CA GLY A 387 17.05 12.66 5.53
C GLY A 387 15.79 13.52 5.65
N TYR A 388 14.69 12.91 6.06
CA TYR A 388 13.35 13.48 6.00
C TYR A 388 12.84 13.90 7.38
N ASP A 389 11.89 14.83 7.44
CA ASP A 389 11.22 15.18 8.69
C ASP A 389 9.94 14.36 8.96
N ALA A 390 9.05 14.85 9.83
CA ALA A 390 7.85 14.09 10.21
C ALA A 390 6.65 14.41 9.30
N SER A 391 6.88 15.22 8.28
CA SER A 391 5.92 15.68 7.28
C SER A 391 6.45 15.39 5.87
N GLY A 392 7.32 14.37 5.73
CA GLY A 392 7.87 13.92 4.45
C GLY A 392 9.03 14.74 3.89
N LEU A 393 9.06 16.03 4.19
CA LEU A 393 10.04 16.95 3.58
C LEU A 393 11.50 16.54 3.79
N VAL A 394 12.27 16.53 2.70
CA VAL A 394 13.73 16.48 2.69
C VAL A 394 14.34 17.58 3.58
N THR A 395 15.28 17.19 4.45
CA THR A 395 15.98 18.12 5.36
C THR A 395 17.49 18.08 5.25
N GLY A 396 18.11 19.20 5.61
CA GLY A 396 19.58 19.33 5.66
C GLY A 396 20.22 19.76 4.34
N GLY A 397 19.40 19.96 3.30
CA GLY A 397 19.74 20.62 2.05
C GLY A 397 19.99 22.12 2.17
N SER A 398 20.39 22.72 1.04
CA SER A 398 20.72 24.16 0.97
C SER A 398 19.64 25.04 0.30
N ASP A 399 18.69 24.41 -0.39
CA ASP A 399 17.58 24.96 -1.18
C ASP A 399 16.31 24.08 -1.01
N GLY A 400 15.34 24.15 -1.93
CA GLY A 400 14.02 23.50 -1.85
C GLY A 400 12.92 24.34 -1.20
N TYR A 401 11.67 23.91 -1.37
CA TYR A 401 10.45 24.39 -0.71
C TYR A 401 10.18 25.89 -0.83
N THR A 402 10.58 26.50 -1.94
CA THR A 402 10.34 27.93 -2.21
C THR A 402 9.30 28.20 -3.30
N GLY A 403 8.59 27.15 -3.73
CA GLY A 403 7.53 27.18 -4.74
C GLY A 403 8.00 26.65 -6.11
N THR A 404 7.06 26.31 -7.00
CA THR A 404 7.32 25.88 -8.38
C THR A 404 7.60 27.07 -9.32
N ASN A 405 8.12 26.78 -10.50
CA ASN A 405 8.24 27.71 -11.61
C ASN A 405 7.50 27.17 -12.86
N SER A 406 7.61 27.87 -13.99
CA SER A 406 6.91 27.47 -15.22
C SER A 406 7.69 26.41 -16.01
N GLU A 407 8.88 26.03 -15.55
CA GLU A 407 9.74 25.04 -16.22
C GLU A 407 9.21 23.63 -15.88
N VAL A 408 8.92 23.34 -14.59
CA VAL A 408 8.25 22.12 -14.04
C VAL A 408 6.92 21.70 -14.70
N THR A 409 6.26 22.57 -15.47
CA THR A 409 4.89 22.31 -15.97
C THR A 409 4.68 22.71 -17.44
N ASP A 410 5.74 23.06 -18.17
CA ASP A 410 5.65 23.49 -19.58
C ASP A 410 6.77 22.83 -20.40
N PRO A 411 6.45 21.81 -21.23
CA PRO A 411 7.45 21.00 -21.90
C PRO A 411 8.47 21.81 -22.71
N GLY A 412 9.76 21.61 -22.42
CA GLY A 412 10.88 22.15 -23.18
C GLY A 412 11.28 23.58 -22.81
N VAL A 413 11.06 23.99 -21.55
CA VAL A 413 11.30 25.36 -21.07
C VAL A 413 12.48 25.45 -20.10
N SER A 414 13.03 24.35 -19.57
CA SER A 414 14.12 24.43 -18.60
C SER A 414 15.49 24.80 -19.17
N SER A 415 16.11 25.79 -18.51
CA SER A 415 17.52 26.17 -18.72
C SER A 415 18.47 25.55 -17.68
N ALA A 416 17.92 24.89 -16.67
CA ALA A 416 18.67 24.19 -15.63
C ALA A 416 19.17 22.82 -16.13
N CYS A 417 18.42 22.24 -17.05
CA CYS A 417 18.55 20.87 -17.50
C CYS A 417 19.16 20.72 -18.89
N SER A 418 19.42 21.83 -19.58
CA SER A 418 20.25 21.79 -20.79
C SER A 418 21.52 21.05 -20.42
N ALA A 419 21.65 19.81 -20.89
CA ALA A 419 22.87 19.06 -20.69
C ALA A 419 23.98 19.91 -21.30
N SER A 420 25.21 19.75 -20.83
CA SER A 420 26.34 20.41 -21.47
C SER A 420 26.19 20.22 -22.99
N ASP A 421 25.98 21.29 -23.74
CA ASP A 421 26.10 21.29 -25.20
C ASP A 421 27.54 21.70 -25.45
N THR A 422 28.43 20.71 -25.36
CA THR A 422 29.87 20.97 -25.31
C THR A 422 30.32 21.70 -26.57
N ASP A 423 29.74 21.40 -27.73
CA ASP A 423 30.15 21.98 -28.99
C ASP A 423 29.25 23.12 -29.51
N GLY A 424 28.07 23.34 -28.92
CA GLY A 424 27.19 24.46 -29.21
C GLY A 424 26.29 24.24 -30.41
N ASP A 425 26.06 22.99 -30.80
CA ASP A 425 25.29 22.62 -31.98
C ASP A 425 23.77 22.62 -31.73
N GLY A 426 23.33 22.79 -30.48
CA GLY A 426 21.94 22.80 -30.07
C GLY A 426 21.37 21.41 -29.80
N ILE A 427 22.22 20.39 -29.71
CA ILE A 427 21.90 19.06 -29.20
C ILE A 427 22.77 18.79 -27.97
N ASP A 428 22.09 18.49 -26.88
CA ASP A 428 22.71 18.17 -25.60
C ASP A 428 23.64 16.94 -25.68
N ASP A 429 24.80 16.97 -25.00
CA ASP A 429 25.83 15.92 -25.05
C ASP A 429 25.30 14.49 -24.77
N ALA A 430 24.21 14.37 -24.01
CA ALA A 430 23.57 13.10 -23.67
C ALA A 430 22.77 12.50 -24.84
N SER A 431 22.23 13.36 -25.69
CA SER A 431 21.42 13.05 -26.88
C SER A 431 22.23 13.14 -28.17
N ASP A 432 23.45 13.66 -28.09
CA ASP A 432 24.36 13.79 -29.22
C ASP A 432 25.24 12.55 -29.43
N SER A 433 25.24 12.06 -30.67
CA SER A 433 26.13 10.97 -31.10
C SER A 433 27.58 11.39 -31.26
N ALA A 434 27.84 12.71 -31.33
CA ALA A 434 29.17 13.29 -31.47
C ALA A 434 29.35 14.57 -30.61
N PRO A 435 29.36 14.47 -29.26
CA PRO A 435 29.29 15.59 -28.29
C PRO A 435 30.41 16.65 -28.30
N ASN A 436 31.26 16.65 -29.31
CA ASN A 436 32.36 17.60 -29.47
C ASN A 436 32.54 17.99 -30.95
N ASP A 437 31.63 17.58 -31.83
CA ASP A 437 31.61 17.87 -33.25
C ASP A 437 30.40 18.76 -33.57
N PRO A 438 30.57 20.09 -33.61
CA PRO A 438 29.48 21.03 -33.86
C PRO A 438 28.86 20.90 -35.26
N CYS A 439 29.32 19.98 -36.09
CA CYS A 439 28.81 19.74 -37.43
C CYS A 439 28.02 18.42 -37.56
N ASP A 440 27.84 17.67 -36.47
CA ASP A 440 27.10 16.42 -36.42
C ASP A 440 26.04 16.50 -35.31
N PRO A 441 24.74 16.32 -35.63
CA PRO A 441 24.18 16.01 -36.94
C PRO A 441 24.30 17.16 -37.95
N VAL A 442 24.38 16.77 -39.22
CA VAL A 442 24.46 17.74 -40.34
C VAL A 442 23.24 18.65 -40.32
N GLN A 443 23.47 19.91 -39.96
CA GLN A 443 22.42 20.89 -39.79
C GLN A 443 21.85 21.36 -41.15
N PRO A 444 20.51 21.50 -41.28
CA PRO A 444 19.89 22.00 -42.51
C PRO A 444 20.17 23.51 -42.71
N ALA A 445 20.15 23.97 -43.96
CA ALA A 445 20.34 25.38 -44.27
C ALA A 445 19.28 26.26 -43.58
N GLY A 446 19.73 27.19 -42.73
CA GLY A 446 18.86 28.08 -41.95
C GLY A 446 18.51 27.56 -40.55
N TYR A 447 19.21 26.53 -40.06
CA TYR A 447 19.17 26.10 -38.66
C TYR A 447 19.43 27.28 -37.69
N THR A 448 18.74 27.30 -36.56
CA THR A 448 18.83 28.37 -35.56
C THR A 448 18.97 27.85 -34.12
N GLY A 449 19.11 26.53 -33.93
CA GLY A 449 19.22 25.92 -32.60
C GLY A 449 20.62 25.98 -31.98
N TYR A 450 21.62 26.48 -32.71
CA TYR A 450 23.01 26.56 -32.24
C TYR A 450 23.29 27.73 -31.29
N ASP A 451 24.31 27.59 -30.44
CA ASP A 451 24.85 28.69 -29.64
C ASP A 451 25.96 29.44 -30.38
N ALA A 452 25.63 30.63 -30.89
CA ALA A 452 26.57 31.52 -31.57
C ALA A 452 27.72 32.03 -30.67
N THR A 453 27.61 31.89 -29.35
CA THR A 453 28.63 32.29 -28.38
C THR A 453 29.57 31.16 -27.97
N ASN A 454 29.24 29.90 -28.32
CA ASN A 454 30.07 28.74 -28.05
C ASN A 454 31.36 28.77 -28.90
N PRO A 455 32.55 28.65 -28.28
CA PRO A 455 33.82 28.75 -28.97
C PRO A 455 34.14 27.56 -29.89
N ILE A 456 33.52 26.40 -29.69
CA ILE A 456 33.69 25.21 -30.53
C ILE A 456 32.83 25.36 -31.78
N TRP A 457 31.54 25.67 -31.63
CA TRP A 457 30.65 26.02 -32.74
C TRP A 457 31.21 27.13 -33.62
N ALA A 458 31.61 28.26 -33.02
CA ALA A 458 32.12 29.42 -33.74
C ALA A 458 33.42 29.15 -34.54
N ALA A 459 34.18 28.10 -34.16
CA ALA A 459 35.44 27.74 -34.81
C ALA A 459 35.27 26.70 -35.94
N ALA A 460 34.08 26.13 -36.10
CA ALA A 460 33.78 25.12 -37.11
C ALA A 460 33.35 25.71 -38.45
N ASP A 461 33.41 24.90 -39.51
CA ASP A 461 32.99 25.21 -40.88
C ASP A 461 32.11 24.05 -41.36
N CYS A 462 30.86 24.04 -40.89
CA CYS A 462 29.97 22.89 -41.04
C CYS A 462 29.34 22.77 -42.43
N ASP A 463 29.31 23.86 -43.20
CA ASP A 463 28.85 23.85 -44.60
C ASP A 463 29.98 23.66 -45.62
N GLY A 464 31.24 23.71 -45.17
CA GLY A 464 32.43 23.43 -45.95
C GLY A 464 32.74 24.51 -46.99
N ASP A 465 32.24 25.73 -46.80
CA ASP A 465 32.43 26.84 -47.72
C ASP A 465 33.76 27.59 -47.51
N GLY A 466 34.45 27.30 -46.40
CA GLY A 466 35.74 27.88 -46.02
C GLY A 466 35.63 29.13 -45.13
N VAL A 467 34.42 29.47 -44.66
CA VAL A 467 34.13 30.49 -43.65
C VAL A 467 33.70 29.74 -42.37
N ILE A 468 34.22 30.18 -41.22
CA ILE A 468 33.83 29.58 -39.94
C ILE A 468 32.46 30.12 -39.52
N ASN A 469 31.69 29.35 -38.76
CA ASN A 469 30.34 29.71 -38.31
C ASN A 469 30.29 31.07 -37.57
N GLY A 470 31.39 31.49 -36.93
CA GLY A 470 31.49 32.76 -36.20
C GLY A 470 31.81 34.00 -37.04
N ASP A 471 32.12 33.87 -38.33
CA ASP A 471 32.49 34.96 -39.27
C ASP A 471 31.38 35.25 -40.29
#